data_AF-A0A9P8I4M2-F1
#
_entry.id   AF-A0A9P8I4M2-F1
#
_cell.length_a   1.000
_cell.length_b   1.000
_cell.length_c   1.000
_cell.angle_alpha   90.00
_cell.angle_beta   90.00
_cell.angle_gamma   90.00
#
_symmetry.space_group_name_H-M   'P 1'
#
loop_
_entity.id
_entity.type
_entity.pdbx_description
1 polymer ?
#
loop_
_entity_poly.entity_id
_entity_poly.type
_entity_poly.pdbx_seq_one_letter_code
_entity_poly.pdbx_strand_id
1 'polypeptide(L)'
;MKKLGVPTGFPQITCLYYLQYGAGNAFNQSGDVSDALPNMILQHASINTFIKHYLPRRVTADARAIVSGYELQHGLMRAACRMTQWIDPDRPQEPTFEQSLTVNLDPYIRRLVAQREKWKRRFQGTATQQSGYRTLSREIFNARQW
;
A
#
# COMPACT_ATOMS: atom_id res chain seq x y z
N MET A 1 -7.69 5.89 14.17
CA MET A 1 -7.75 7.06 13.27
C MET A 1 -9.19 7.24 12.83
N LYS A 2 -9.77 8.44 12.98
CA LYS A 2 -11.15 8.73 12.54
C LYS A 2 -11.21 8.75 11.00
N LYS A 3 -12.29 8.19 10.42
CA LYS A 3 -12.49 8.04 8.96
C LYS A 3 -12.76 9.40 8.29
N LEU A 4 -11.71 10.07 7.83
CA LEU A 4 -11.84 11.27 6.96
C LEU A 4 -12.29 10.92 5.52
N GLY A 5 -12.23 9.65 5.12
CA GLY A 5 -12.59 9.20 3.77
C GLY A 5 -14.10 9.13 3.50
N VAL A 6 -14.89 8.70 4.49
CA VAL A 6 -16.34 8.52 4.33
C VAL A 6 -17.08 9.82 3.93
N PRO A 7 -16.80 10.98 4.54
CA PRO A 7 -17.40 12.25 4.10
C PRO A 7 -16.91 12.73 2.73
N THR A 8 -15.73 12.29 2.28
CA THR A 8 -15.11 12.74 1.02
C THR A 8 -15.36 11.79 -0.15
N GLY A 9 -16.22 10.78 0.03
CA GLY A 9 -16.53 9.79 -1.01
C GLY A 9 -15.38 8.80 -1.27
N PHE A 10 -14.39 8.75 -0.38
CA PHE A 10 -13.31 7.77 -0.41
C PHE A 10 -13.61 6.68 0.62
N PRO A 11 -14.00 5.46 0.22
CA PRO A 11 -14.30 4.37 1.15
C PRO A 11 -13.09 3.98 2.03
N GLN A 12 -11.89 4.46 1.70
CA GLN A 12 -10.65 4.13 2.37
C GLN A 12 -10.34 5.00 3.60
N ILE A 13 -9.50 4.45 4.48
CA ILE A 13 -8.74 5.24 5.47
C ILE A 13 -7.80 6.17 4.70
N THR A 14 -8.23 7.40 4.42
CA THR A 14 -7.35 8.48 3.95
C THR A 14 -6.42 8.89 5.08
N CYS A 15 -5.35 8.13 5.25
CA CYS A 15 -4.19 8.58 6.00
C CYS A 15 -3.46 9.64 5.17
N LEU A 16 -2.90 10.65 5.84
CA LEU A 16 -2.10 11.72 5.24
C LEU A 16 -1.04 11.17 4.26
N TYR A 17 -0.44 10.03 4.59
CA TYR A 17 0.53 9.36 3.71
C TYR A 17 -0.02 9.03 2.32
N TYR A 18 -1.23 8.48 2.21
CA TYR A 18 -1.79 8.11 0.90
C TYR A 18 -2.14 9.35 0.06
N LEU A 19 -2.55 10.44 0.71
CA LEU A 19 -2.78 11.72 0.04
C LEU A 19 -1.47 12.30 -0.49
N GLN A 20 -0.42 12.29 0.32
CA GLN A 20 0.93 12.73 -0.09
C GLN A 20 1.51 11.85 -1.20
N TYR A 21 1.28 10.53 -1.13
CA TYR A 21 1.65 9.59 -2.18
C TYR A 21 0.96 9.91 -3.51
N GLY A 22 -0.37 10.08 -3.49
CA GLY A 22 -1.14 10.41 -4.68
C GLY A 22 -0.75 11.77 -5.28
N ALA A 23 -0.63 12.79 -4.44
CA ALA A 23 -0.24 14.14 -4.85
C ALA A 23 1.19 14.19 -5.39
N GLY A 24 2.15 13.60 -4.66
CA GLY A 24 3.55 13.51 -5.08
C GLY A 24 3.71 12.84 -6.43
N ASN A 25 2.98 11.75 -6.67
CA ASN A 25 2.98 11.10 -7.98
C ASN A 25 2.35 11.97 -9.07
N ALA A 26 1.24 12.65 -8.80
CA ALA A 26 0.61 13.55 -9.78
C ALA A 26 1.56 14.67 -10.21
N PHE A 27 2.29 15.28 -9.27
CA PHE A 27 3.30 16.30 -9.57
C PHE A 27 4.49 15.74 -10.36
N ASN A 28 4.97 14.54 -10.06
CA ASN A 28 6.06 13.92 -10.81
C ASN A 28 5.66 13.57 -12.26
N GLN A 29 4.38 13.39 -12.54
CA GLN A 29 3.88 13.06 -13.88
C GLN A 29 3.45 14.28 -14.69
N SER A 30 3.30 15.45 -14.05
CA SER A 30 2.98 16.69 -14.76
C SER A 30 4.24 17.25 -15.41
N GLY A 31 4.16 17.60 -16.70
CA GLY A 31 5.22 18.34 -17.38
C GLY A 31 5.39 19.78 -16.86
N ASP A 32 4.44 20.26 -16.07
CA ASP A 32 4.40 21.63 -15.52
C ASP A 32 5.27 21.80 -14.26
N VAL A 33 5.83 20.72 -13.75
CA VAL A 33 6.47 20.67 -12.43
C VAL A 33 7.86 20.06 -12.55
N SER A 34 8.88 20.73 -12.00
CA SER A 34 10.25 20.20 -12.01
C SER A 34 10.44 19.06 -11.00
N ASP A 35 11.40 18.17 -11.25
CA ASP A 35 11.71 17.02 -10.37
C ASP A 35 12.05 17.42 -8.91
N ALA A 36 12.46 18.68 -8.69
CA ALA A 36 12.75 19.21 -7.36
C ALA A 36 11.50 19.63 -6.59
N LEU A 37 10.43 20.04 -7.27
CA LEU A 37 9.25 20.62 -6.63
C LEU A 37 8.46 19.60 -5.77
N PRO A 38 8.25 18.33 -6.19
CA PRO A 38 7.64 17.32 -5.32
C PRO A 38 8.43 17.12 -4.01
N ASN A 39 9.76 17.18 -4.09
CA ASN A 39 10.62 17.08 -2.90
C ASN A 39 10.46 18.29 -1.98
N MET A 40 10.33 19.50 -2.52
CA MET A 40 10.08 20.71 -1.74
C MET A 40 8.69 20.68 -1.09
N ILE A 41 7.64 20.33 -1.84
CA ILE A 41 6.25 20.25 -1.36
C ILE A 41 6.12 19.22 -0.23
N LEU A 42 6.76 18.07 -0.37
CA LEU A 42 6.74 17.01 0.63
C LEU A 42 7.82 17.18 1.72
N GLN A 43 8.60 18.27 1.66
CA GLN A 43 9.68 18.61 2.60
C GLN A 43 10.73 17.50 2.74
N HIS A 44 11.09 16.88 1.63
CA HIS A 44 12.15 15.87 1.59
C HIS A 44 13.53 16.52 1.43
N ALA A 45 14.45 16.17 2.33
CA ALA A 45 15.85 16.57 2.24
C ALA A 45 16.61 15.90 1.07
N SER A 46 16.08 14.81 0.51
CA SER A 46 16.70 14.07 -0.59
C SER A 46 15.65 13.45 -1.50
N ILE A 47 15.92 13.49 -2.81
CA ILE A 47 15.11 12.79 -3.83
C ILE A 47 15.02 11.28 -3.59
N ASN A 48 16.00 10.69 -2.91
CA ASN A 48 15.98 9.27 -2.56
C ASN A 48 14.77 8.91 -1.68
N THR A 49 14.32 9.84 -0.82
CA THR A 49 13.10 9.65 -0.02
C THR A 49 11.88 9.55 -0.92
N PHE A 50 11.78 10.43 -1.91
CA PHE A 50 10.69 10.40 -2.88
C PHE A 50 10.72 9.12 -3.72
N ILE A 51 11.86 8.77 -4.32
CA ILE A 51 12.02 7.56 -5.14
C ILE A 51 11.66 6.30 -4.34
N LYS A 52 12.08 6.23 -3.08
CA LYS A 52 11.88 5.04 -2.24
C LYS A 52 10.44 4.88 -1.74
N HIS A 53 9.78 5.99 -1.40
CA HIS A 53 8.51 5.97 -0.65
C HIS A 53 7.30 6.54 -1.39
N TYR A 54 7.50 7.34 -2.42
CA TYR A 54 6.43 8.11 -3.08
C TYR A 54 6.35 7.89 -4.59
N LEU A 55 7.46 7.54 -5.25
CA LEU A 55 7.45 7.14 -6.66
C LEU A 55 6.65 5.83 -6.81
N PRO A 56 5.71 5.74 -7.76
CA PRO A 56 5.00 4.51 -8.00
C PRO A 56 5.93 3.37 -8.40
N ARG A 57 5.70 2.20 -7.81
CA ARG A 57 6.32 0.94 -8.26
C ARG A 57 5.64 0.35 -9.48
N ARG A 58 4.69 1.07 -10.06
CA ARG A 58 3.93 0.65 -11.24
C ARG A 58 4.47 1.38 -12.45
N VAL A 59 4.58 0.68 -13.57
CA VAL A 59 4.88 1.30 -14.85
C VAL A 59 3.63 2.04 -15.30
N THR A 60 3.59 3.35 -15.03
CA THR A 60 2.48 4.23 -15.43
C THR A 60 2.61 4.70 -16.88
N ALA A 61 3.76 4.45 -17.51
CA ALA A 61 4.00 4.72 -18.92
C ALA A 61 3.38 3.64 -19.80
N ASP A 62 2.81 4.04 -20.94
CA ASP A 62 2.33 3.13 -21.96
C ASP A 62 3.52 2.56 -22.75
N ALA A 63 4.21 1.58 -22.15
CA ALA A 63 5.41 0.99 -22.72
C ALA A 63 5.17 0.41 -24.12
N ARG A 64 3.97 -0.13 -24.37
CA ARG A 64 3.60 -0.66 -25.69
C ARG A 64 3.54 0.45 -26.72
N ALA A 65 2.83 1.54 -26.42
CA ALA A 65 2.72 2.66 -27.34
C ALA A 65 4.09 3.29 -27.62
N ILE A 66 4.94 3.44 -26.61
CA ILE A 66 6.32 3.94 -26.76
C ILE A 66 7.14 3.05 -27.70
N VAL A 67 7.19 1.74 -27.44
CA VAL A 67 8.02 0.81 -28.23
C VAL A 67 7.51 0.67 -29.65
N SER A 68 6.19 0.74 -29.85
CA SER A 68 5.55 0.52 -31.15
C SER A 68 5.29 1.82 -31.94
N GLY A 69 5.60 3.00 -31.37
CA GLY A 69 5.32 4.30 -31.98
C GLY A 69 3.83 4.64 -32.10
N TYR A 70 2.96 4.07 -31.24
CA TYR A 70 1.54 4.43 -31.20
C TYR A 70 1.30 5.66 -30.32
N GLU A 71 0.11 6.25 -30.46
CA GLU A 71 -0.37 7.30 -29.56
C GLU A 71 -0.53 6.78 -28.12
N LEU A 72 -0.08 7.58 -27.15
CA LEU A 72 -0.07 7.24 -25.74
C LEU A 72 -1.49 7.22 -25.16
N GLN A 73 -1.91 6.09 -24.58
CA GLN A 73 -3.23 5.97 -23.96
C GLN A 73 -3.23 6.44 -22.50
N HIS A 74 -2.97 7.74 -22.27
CA HIS A 74 -2.85 8.32 -20.92
C HIS A 74 -4.04 8.03 -20.01
N GLY A 75 -5.27 8.10 -20.53
CA GLY A 75 -6.49 7.83 -19.77
C GLY A 75 -6.57 6.37 -19.28
N LEU A 76 -6.25 5.43 -20.15
CA LEU A 76 -6.23 4.00 -19.85
C LEU A 76 -5.13 3.66 -18.84
N MET A 77 -3.92 4.18 -19.04
CA MET A 77 -2.81 4.00 -18.10
C MET A 77 -3.13 4.59 -16.73
N ARG A 78 -3.71 5.80 -16.69
CA ARG A 78 -4.13 6.44 -15.44
C ARG A 78 -5.19 5.60 -14.73
N ALA A 79 -6.18 5.05 -15.44
CA ALA A 79 -7.22 4.18 -14.87
C ALA A 79 -6.62 2.88 -14.30
N ALA A 80 -5.82 2.17 -15.09
CA ALA A 80 -5.19 0.91 -14.68
C ALA A 80 -4.23 1.10 -13.49
N CYS A 81 -3.57 2.25 -13.40
CA CYS A 81 -2.59 2.54 -12.36
C CYS A 81 -3.14 3.34 -11.17
N ARG A 82 -4.46 3.60 -11.06
CA ARG A 82 -5.03 4.30 -9.89
C ARG A 82 -4.65 3.59 -8.60
N MET A 83 -4.36 4.36 -7.55
CA MET A 83 -4.04 3.82 -6.23
C MET A 83 -5.16 2.89 -5.73
N THR A 84 -6.41 3.27 -5.98
CA THR A 84 -7.60 2.56 -5.53
C THR A 84 -8.05 1.41 -6.42
N GLN A 85 -7.40 1.17 -7.57
CA GLN A 85 -7.84 0.16 -8.54
C GLN A 85 -7.92 -1.26 -7.97
N TRP A 86 -7.07 -1.58 -7.00
CA TRP A 86 -6.95 -2.92 -6.40
C TRP A 86 -7.71 -3.02 -5.08
N ILE A 87 -8.46 -1.98 -4.74
CA ILE A 87 -9.31 -1.99 -3.56
C ILE A 87 -10.61 -2.61 -4.01
N ASP A 88 -10.87 -3.81 -3.49
CA ASP A 88 -12.14 -4.48 -3.66
C ASP A 88 -13.25 -3.59 -3.04
N PRO A 89 -14.22 -3.10 -3.85
CA PRO A 89 -15.30 -2.26 -3.34
C PRO A 89 -16.19 -3.02 -2.34
N ASP A 90 -16.23 -4.35 -2.43
CA ASP A 90 -17.05 -5.20 -1.57
C ASP A 90 -16.32 -5.62 -0.30
N ARG A 91 -15.04 -5.26 -0.14
CA ARG A 91 -14.27 -5.58 1.07
C ARG A 91 -14.91 -4.92 2.32
N PRO A 92 -15.29 -5.72 3.33
CA PRO A 92 -15.75 -5.19 4.60
C PRO A 92 -14.69 -4.32 5.28
N GLN A 93 -14.95 -3.02 5.41
CA GLN A 93 -14.03 -2.08 6.06
C GLN A 93 -14.06 -2.19 7.59
N GLU A 94 -15.18 -2.64 8.15
CA GLU A 94 -15.38 -2.92 9.57
C GLU A 94 -15.99 -4.33 9.68
N PRO A 95 -15.16 -5.38 9.65
CA PRO A 95 -15.67 -6.73 9.77
C PRO A 95 -16.38 -6.89 11.12
N THR A 96 -17.51 -7.58 11.11
CA THR A 96 -18.22 -7.93 12.35
C THR A 96 -17.32 -8.80 13.23
N PHE A 97 -17.65 -8.88 14.51
CA PHE A 97 -16.94 -9.77 15.43
C PHE A 97 -16.91 -11.21 14.91
N GLU A 98 -18.02 -11.70 14.35
CA GLU A 98 -18.14 -13.05 13.77
C GLU A 98 -17.27 -13.24 12.52
N GLN A 99 -17.22 -12.25 11.62
CA GLN A 99 -16.33 -12.29 10.45
C GLN A 99 -14.86 -12.32 10.88
N SER A 100 -14.50 -11.46 11.84
CA SER A 100 -13.16 -11.42 12.41
C SER A 100 -12.78 -12.74 13.09
N LEU A 101 -13.72 -13.38 13.78
CA LEU A 101 -13.52 -14.71 14.37
C LEU A 101 -13.31 -15.75 13.28
N THR A 102 -14.15 -15.79 12.26
CA THR A 102 -14.06 -16.76 11.16
C THR A 102 -12.69 -16.72 10.48
N VAL A 103 -12.17 -15.51 10.19
CA VAL A 103 -10.82 -15.34 9.67
C VAL A 103 -9.75 -15.89 10.63
N ASN A 104 -9.92 -15.72 11.95
CA ASN A 104 -8.98 -16.27 12.94
C ASN A 104 -9.12 -17.78 13.17
N LEU A 105 -10.22 -18.39 12.74
CA LEU A 105 -10.43 -19.85 12.81
C LEU A 105 -9.78 -20.57 11.62
N ASP A 106 -9.38 -19.85 10.58
CA ASP A 106 -8.70 -20.42 9.41
C ASP A 106 -7.47 -21.26 9.82
N PRO A 107 -7.37 -22.52 9.35
CA PRO A 107 -6.28 -23.43 9.73
C PRO A 107 -4.89 -22.91 9.37
N TYR A 108 -4.75 -22.17 8.27
CA TYR A 108 -3.48 -21.60 7.82
C TYR A 108 -3.06 -20.43 8.73
N ILE A 109 -3.98 -19.52 9.05
CA ILE A 109 -3.72 -18.42 10.00
C ILE A 109 -3.34 -18.98 11.37
N ARG A 110 -4.06 -19.99 11.87
CA ARG A 110 -3.73 -20.66 13.15
C ARG A 110 -2.32 -21.24 13.17
N ARG A 111 -1.88 -21.87 12.08
CA ARG A 111 -0.52 -22.40 11.93
C ARG A 111 0.53 -21.29 12.00
N LEU A 112 0.32 -20.19 11.28
CA LEU A 112 1.25 -19.05 11.28
C LEU A 112 1.34 -18.39 12.66
N VAL A 113 0.20 -18.21 13.34
CA VAL A 113 0.16 -17.68 14.71
C VAL A 113 0.92 -18.60 15.67
N ALA A 114 0.69 -19.91 15.59
CA ALA A 114 1.40 -20.88 16.42
C ALA A 114 2.92 -20.87 16.17
N GLN A 115 3.35 -20.76 14.92
CA GLN A 115 4.77 -20.61 14.58
C GLN A 115 5.33 -19.31 15.16
N ARG A 116 4.64 -18.18 15.03
CA ARG A 116 5.06 -16.89 15.59
C ARG A 116 5.21 -16.96 17.12
N GLU A 117 4.31 -17.65 17.81
CA GLU A 117 4.43 -17.87 19.26
C GLU A 117 5.61 -18.78 19.64
N LYS A 118 5.92 -19.81 18.84
CA LYS A 118 7.16 -20.60 19.04
C LYS A 118 8.41 -19.72 18.89
N TRP A 119 8.44 -18.83 17.90
CA TRP A 119 9.51 -17.85 17.74
C TRP A 119 9.62 -16.92 18.95
N LYS A 120 8.48 -16.42 19.45
CA LYS A 120 8.44 -15.57 20.64
C LYS A 120 9.03 -16.25 21.87
N ARG A 121 8.71 -17.54 22.08
CA ARG A 121 9.26 -18.35 23.18
C ARG A 121 10.75 -18.65 23.01
N ARG A 122 11.22 -18.86 21.78
CA ARG A 122 12.62 -19.18 21.49
C ARG A 122 13.55 -17.98 21.70
N PHE A 123 13.11 -16.78 21.33
CA PHE A 123 13.91 -15.56 21.34
C PHE A 123 13.42 -14.56 22.39
N GLN A 124 13.08 -15.03 23.59
CA GLN A 124 12.48 -14.25 24.69
C GLN A 124 13.01 -12.80 24.76
N GLY A 125 12.11 -11.81 24.64
CA GLY A 125 12.46 -10.38 24.66
C GLY A 125 13.07 -9.81 23.36
N THR A 126 13.71 -10.62 22.53
CA THR A 126 14.36 -10.20 21.27
C THR A 126 13.63 -10.66 20.00
N ALA A 127 12.52 -11.39 20.15
CA ALA A 127 11.78 -11.98 19.03
C ALA A 127 11.36 -10.97 17.95
N THR A 128 10.99 -9.74 18.32
CA THR A 128 10.59 -8.68 17.37
C THR A 128 11.73 -8.18 16.48
N GLN A 129 12.98 -8.41 16.88
CA GLN A 129 14.17 -8.07 16.11
C GLN A 129 14.51 -9.13 15.07
N GLN A 130 14.03 -10.36 15.27
CA GLN A 130 14.30 -11.49 14.39
C GLN A 130 13.56 -11.36 13.06
N SER A 131 14.26 -11.59 11.95
CA SER A 131 13.70 -11.52 10.60
C SER A 131 12.53 -12.50 10.42
N GLY A 132 12.68 -13.74 10.92
CA GLY A 132 11.63 -14.77 10.84
C GLY A 132 10.33 -14.37 11.53
N TYR A 133 10.41 -13.71 12.70
CA TYR A 133 9.22 -13.21 13.39
C TYR A 133 8.52 -12.09 12.61
N ARG A 134 9.28 -11.19 11.99
CA ARG A 134 8.74 -10.11 11.15
C ARG A 134 8.07 -10.68 9.90
N THR A 135 8.67 -11.68 9.26
CA THR A 135 8.08 -12.39 8.11
C THR A 135 6.76 -13.05 8.49
N LEU A 136 6.71 -13.81 9.58
CA LEU A 136 5.47 -14.44 10.07
C LEU A 136 4.40 -13.41 10.43
N SER A 137 4.78 -12.29 11.05
CA SER A 137 3.83 -11.21 11.39
C SER A 137 3.24 -10.58 10.13
N ARG A 138 4.05 -10.40 9.09
CA ARG A 138 3.60 -9.89 7.78
C ARG A 138 2.70 -10.90 7.05
N GLU A 139 3.05 -12.18 7.08
CA GLU A 139 2.22 -13.24 6.49
C GLU A 139 0.86 -13.36 7.19
N ILE A 140 0.81 -13.32 8.52
CA ILE A 140 -0.45 -13.29 9.27
C ILE A 140 -1.28 -12.06 8.89
N PHE A 141 -0.64 -10.89 8.79
CA PHE A 141 -1.32 -9.67 8.40
C PHE A 141 -1.95 -9.85 7.01
N ASN A 142 -1.17 -10.27 6.02
CA ASN A 142 -1.61 -10.48 4.64
C ASN A 142 -2.70 -11.56 4.54
N ALA A 143 -2.55 -12.67 5.25
CA ALA A 143 -3.50 -13.77 5.25
C ALA A 143 -4.85 -13.38 5.86
N ARG A 144 -4.91 -12.33 6.67
CA ARG A 144 -6.16 -11.77 7.21
C ARG A 144 -6.79 -10.71 6.30
N GLN A 145 -6.11 -10.29 5.23
CA GLN A 145 -6.62 -9.34 4.25
C GLN A 145 -7.44 -10.05 3.16
N TRP A 146 -8.37 -10.93 3.50
CA TRP A 146 -9.38 -11.38 2.52
C TRP A 146 -10.50 -10.35 2.55
#